data_AF-A0A9X3D077-F1
#
_entry.id   AF-A0A9X3D077-F1
#
_cell.length_a   1.000
_cell.length_b   1.000
_cell.length_c   1.000
_cell.angle_alpha   90.00
_cell.angle_beta   90.00
_cell.angle_gamma   90.00
#
_symmetry.space_group_name_H-M   'P 1'
#
loop_
_entity.id
_entity.type
_entity.pdbx_description
1 polymer ?
#
loop_
_entity_poly.entity_id
_entity_poly.type
_entity_poly.pdbx_seq_one_letter_code
_entity_poly.pdbx_strand_id
1 'polypeptide(L)' 'VKLVLLSFFIATLIGAVFGVVGLLTGKLKRGNPIPFGPFIGIGALAAYFFGNDIITWYLHSLL' A
#
# COMPACT_ATOMS: atom_id res chain seq x y z
N VAL A 1 -16.91 -1.72 -0.80
CA VAL A 1 -16.54 -0.36 -1.29
C VAL A 1 -15.92 0.53 -0.19
N LYS A 2 -16.40 0.49 1.07
CA LYS A 2 -15.87 1.34 2.16
C LYS A 2 -14.34 1.31 2.37
N LEU A 3 -13.68 0.20 2.04
CA LEU A 3 -12.24 0.00 2.26
C LEU A 3 -11.35 0.32 1.04
N VAL A 4 -11.94 0.64 -0.12
CA VAL A 4 -11.19 0.75 -1.39
C VAL A 4 -10.08 1.79 -1.30
N LEU A 5 -10.36 2.94 -0.68
CA LEU A 5 -9.38 4.01 -0.53
C LEU A 5 -8.20 3.59 0.35
N LEU A 6 -8.48 2.89 1.46
CA LEU A 6 -7.45 2.33 2.32
C LEU A 6 -6.64 1.23 1.60
N SER A 7 -7.29 0.37 0.81
CA SER A 7 -6.62 -0.67 0.02
C SER A 7 -5.62 -0.05 -0.96
N PHE A 8 -6.02 0.98 -1.70
CA PHE A 8 -5.13 1.69 -2.62
C PHE A 8 -4.01 2.43 -1.89
N PHE A 9 -4.31 3.04 -0.73
CA PHE A 9 -3.29 3.69 0.09
C PHE A 9 -2.21 2.72 0.57
N ILE A 10 -2.60 1.55 1.10
CA ILE A 10 -1.65 0.51 1.50
C ILE A 10 -0.87 -0.01 0.28
N ALA A 11 -1.56 -0.22 -0.86
CA ALA A 11 -0.93 -0.67 -2.09
C ALA A 11 0.14 0.31 -2.60
N THR A 12 -0.15 1.62 -2.63
CA THR A 12 0.82 2.64 -3.05
C THR A 12 1.97 2.75 -2.06
N LEU A 13 1.70 2.64 -0.76
CA LEU A 13 2.74 2.69 0.27
C LEU A 13 3.73 1.53 0.13
N ILE A 14 3.22 0.30 -0.03
CA ILE A 14 4.06 -0.89 -0.26
C ILE A 14 4.80 -0.77 -1.59
N GLY A 15 4.12 -0.37 -2.66
CA GLY A 15 4.73 -0.17 -3.98
C GLY A 15 5.84 0.88 -3.97
N ALA A 16 5.66 1.98 -3.23
CA ALA A 16 6.66 3.02 -3.05
C ALA A 16 7.89 2.50 -2.29
N VAL A 17 7.68 1.79 -1.17
CA VAL A 17 8.79 1.16 -0.43
C VAL A 17 9.55 0.19 -1.32
N PHE A 18 8.85 -0.67 -2.07
CA PHE A 18 9.47 -1.62 -2.99
C PHE A 18 10.25 -0.92 -4.11
N GLY A 19 9.69 0.16 -4.66
CA GLY A 19 10.35 0.99 -5.68
C GLY A 19 11.62 1.66 -5.15
N VAL A 20 11.56 2.26 -3.97
CA VAL A 20 12.72 2.89 -3.31
C VAL A 20 13.80 1.87 -3.01
N VAL A 21 13.45 0.73 -2.40
CA VAL A 21 14.42 -0.35 -2.11
C VAL A 21 15.01 -0.93 -3.39
N GLY A 22 14.19 -1.11 -4.43
CA GLY A 22 14.65 -1.57 -5.75
C GLY A 22 15.65 -0.60 -6.41
N LEU A 23 15.39 0.71 -6.28
CA LEU A 23 16.30 1.76 -6.75
C LEU A 23 17.61 1.77 -5.96
N LEU A 24 17.54 1.69 -4.62
CA LEU A 24 18.72 1.69 -3.74
C LEU A 24 19.61 0.46 -3.93
N THR A 25 19.01 -0.71 -4.16
CA THR A 25 19.75 -1.96 -4.41
C THR A 25 20.29 -2.06 -5.84
N GLY A 26 20.02 -1.09 -6.70
CA GLY A 26 20.43 -1.09 -8.12
C GLY A 26 19.69 -2.11 -8.98
N LYS A 27 18.74 -2.87 -8.42
CA LYS A 27 17.94 -3.87 -9.14
C LYS A 27 16.88 -3.23 -10.04
N LEU A 28 16.47 -2.01 -9.72
CA LEU A 28 15.47 -1.26 -10.46
C LEU A 28 16.09 0.05 -10.98
N LYS A 29 15.97 0.31 -12.28
CA LYS A 29 16.35 1.61 -12.88
C LYS A 29 15.16 2.55 -12.91
N ARG A 30 15.42 3.87 -12.85
CA ARG A 30 14.40 4.89 -13.08
C ARG A 30 13.67 4.62 -14.41
N GLY A 31 12.35 4.71 -14.39
CA GLY A 31 11.50 4.45 -15.56
C GLY A 31 11.11 2.98 -15.77
N ASN A 32 11.61 2.03 -14.95
CA ASN A 32 11.05 0.67 -15.00
C ASN A 32 9.61 0.67 -14.51
N PRO A 33 8.66 0.11 -15.28
CA PRO A 33 7.29 -0.02 -14.85
C PRO A 33 7.21 -1.02 -13.70
N ILE A 34 6.61 -0.58 -12.59
CA ILE A 34 6.32 -1.42 -11.43
C ILE A 34 4.90 -1.96 -11.62
N PRO A 35 4.69 -3.29 -11.63
CA PRO A 35 3.35 -3.85 -11.80
C PRO A 35 2.49 -3.51 -10.59
N PHE A 36 1.45 -2.71 -10.81
CA PHE A 36 0.62 -2.18 -9.72
C PHE A 36 -0.37 -3.22 -9.16
N GLY A 37 -0.79 -4.18 -10.00
CA GLY A 37 -1.76 -5.22 -9.65
C GLY A 37 -1.42 -6.05 -8.40
N PRO A 38 -0.22 -6.64 -8.29
CA PRO A 38 0.18 -7.39 -7.09
C PRO A 38 0.09 -6.56 -5.80
N PHE A 39 0.51 -5.28 -5.85
CA PHE A 39 0.44 -4.39 -4.69
C PHE A 39 -1.01 -4.03 -4.33
N ILE A 40 -1.90 -3.87 -5.31
CA ILE A 40 -3.34 -3.72 -5.04
C ILE A 40 -3.88 -4.97 -4.35
N GLY A 41 -3.52 -6.18 -4.82
CA GLY A 41 -3.94 -7.42 -4.19
C GLY A 41 -3.51 -7.51 -2.72
N ILE A 42 -2.26 -7.16 -2.43
CA ILE A 42 -1.73 -7.12 -1.06
C ILE A 42 -2.45 -6.04 -0.23
N GLY A 43 -2.63 -4.84 -0.76
CA GLY A 43 -3.32 -3.74 -0.09
C GLY A 43 -4.80 -4.05 0.18
N ALA A 44 -5.46 -4.75 -0.75
CA ALA A 44 -6.82 -5.23 -0.59
C ALA A 44 -6.94 -6.30 0.50
N LEU A 45 -6.01 -7.27 0.54
CA LEU A 45 -5.96 -8.26 1.62
C LEU A 45 -5.70 -7.61 2.98
N ALA A 46 -4.74 -6.68 3.05
CA ALA A 46 -4.44 -5.96 4.28
C ALA A 46 -5.65 -5.14 4.77
N ALA A 47 -6.32 -4.42 3.87
CA ALA A 47 -7.53 -3.69 4.20
C ALA A 47 -8.71 -4.61 4.56
N TYR A 48 -8.81 -5.79 3.95
CA TYR A 48 -9.84 -6.77 4.26
C TYR A 48 -9.72 -7.31 5.70
N PHE A 49 -8.50 -7.65 6.12
CA PHE A 49 -8.26 -8.21 7.45
C PHE A 49 -8.16 -7.14 8.55
N PHE A 50 -7.54 -5.99 8.27
CA PHE A 50 -7.19 -4.99 9.29
C PHE A 50 -7.81 -3.62 9.07
N GLY A 51 -8.55 -3.42 7.98
CA GLY A 51 -8.95 -2.07 7.57
C GLY A 51 -9.91 -1.38 8.54
N ASN A 52 -10.82 -2.12 9.16
CA ASN A 52 -11.72 -1.55 10.17
C ASN A 52 -10.96 -1.13 11.43
N ASP A 53 -10.00 -1.93 11.88
CA ASP A 53 -9.17 -1.61 13.05
C ASP A 53 -8.28 -0.40 12.78
N ILE A 54 -7.66 -0.35 11.59
CA ILE A 54 -6.83 0.79 11.16
C ILE A 54 -7.64 2.08 11.13
N ILE A 55 -8.86 2.05 10.57
CA ILE A 55 -9.73 3.23 10.50
C ILE A 55 -10.17 3.65 11.90
N THR A 56 -10.58 2.71 12.74
CA THR A 56 -11.02 3.00 14.12
C THR A 56 -9.88 3.58 14.95
N TRP A 57 -8.69 3.01 14.85
CA TRP A 57 -7.48 3.51 15.48
C TRP A 57 -7.15 4.93 15.02
N TYR A 58 -7.20 5.20 13.71
CA TYR A 58 -6.92 6.52 13.15
C TYR A 58 -7.92 7.56 13.65
N LEU A 59 -9.22 7.22 13.64
CA LEU A 59 -10.27 8.13 14.11
C LEU A 59 -10.12 8.42 15.61
N HIS A 60 -9.86 7.41 16.45
CA HIS A 60 -9.75 7.59 17.89
C HIS A 60 -8.42 8.24 18.34
N SER A 61 -7.36 8.14 17.53
CA SER A 61 -6.08 8.78 17.85
C SER A 61 -6.03 10.24 17.41
N LEU A 62 -6.85 10.63 16.43
CA LEU A 62 -6.85 11.98 15.84
C LEU A 62 -7.99 12.87 16.34
N LEU A 63 -9.15 12.30 16.66
CA LEU A 63 -10.32 12.97 17.26
C LEU A 63 -10.44 12.61 18.74
#